data_AF-A8DVR6-F1
#
_entry.id   AF-A8DVR6-F1
#
_cell.length_a   1.000
_cell.length_b   1.000
_cell.length_c   1.000
_cell.angle_alpha   90.00
_cell.angle_beta   90.00
_cell.angle_gamma   90.00
#
_symmetry.space_group_name_H-M   'P 1'
#
loop_
_entity.id
_entity.type
_entity.pdbx_description
1 polymer ?
#
loop_
_entity_poly.entity_id
_entity_poly.type
_entity_poly.pdbx_seq_one_letter_code
_entity_poly.pdbx_strand_id
1 'polypeptide(L)'
;SYTVVIFTKFYFFPIAFMTFSYVHVFVITRRMAKNATQLWGKKAAATAKSIKSESKAAEIALVMVLSFLIAWTPYAVVSFYYSLRGPTGVPLMAAMLPSLFAKASSLFNPIIYFAMSREFRNSCRDFARR
;
A
#
# COMPACT_ATOMS: atom_id res chain seq x y z
N SER A 1 1.60 27.74 -2.68
CA SER A 1 1.56 26.93 -3.92
C SER A 1 0.63 25.74 -3.75
N TYR A 2 -0.30 25.54 -4.69
CA TYR A 2 -1.32 24.47 -4.67
C TYR A 2 -0.71 23.06 -4.54
N THR A 3 0.46 22.86 -5.15
CA THR A 3 1.27 21.64 -5.09
C THR A 3 1.61 21.23 -3.65
N VAL A 4 1.95 22.19 -2.79
CA VAL A 4 2.36 21.94 -1.39
C VAL A 4 1.18 21.49 -0.54
N VAL A 5 0.01 22.09 -0.74
CA VAL A 5 -1.22 21.72 -0.02
C VAL A 5 -1.67 20.33 -0.43
N ILE A 6 -1.60 20.01 -1.72
CA ILE A 6 -1.93 18.67 -2.22
C ILE A 6 -0.98 17.62 -1.67
N PHE A 7 0.33 17.84 -1.76
CA PHE A 7 1.30 16.89 -1.20
C PHE A 7 1.13 16.75 0.31
N THR A 8 0.98 17.84 1.04
CA THR A 8 0.88 17.76 2.51
C THR A 8 -0.40 17.04 2.93
N LYS A 9 -1.56 17.41 2.36
CA LYS A 9 -2.83 16.82 2.79
C LYS A 9 -3.07 15.44 2.22
N PHE A 10 -2.78 15.19 0.94
CA PHE A 10 -3.09 13.90 0.30
C PHE A 10 -1.96 12.87 0.39
N TYR A 11 -0.77 13.24 0.84
CA TYR A 11 0.30 12.26 1.07
C TYR A 11 0.36 11.83 2.54
N PHE A 12 0.42 12.79 3.48
CA PHE A 12 0.57 12.46 4.90
C PHE A 12 -0.72 11.95 5.54
N PHE A 13 -1.89 12.48 5.17
CA PHE A 13 -3.14 12.04 5.77
C PHE A 13 -3.45 10.57 5.44
N PRO A 14 -3.32 10.09 4.18
CA PRO A 14 -3.51 8.66 3.90
C PRO A 14 -2.48 7.78 4.59
N ILE A 15 -1.22 8.23 4.73
CA ILE A 15 -0.19 7.48 5.48
C ILE A 15 -0.60 7.34 6.95
N ALA A 16 -1.00 8.44 7.60
CA ALA A 16 -1.41 8.44 9.00
C ALA A 16 -2.67 7.57 9.21
N PHE A 17 -3.66 7.69 8.32
CA PHE A 17 -4.87 6.89 8.38
C PHE A 17 -4.59 5.39 8.17
N MET A 18 -3.73 5.05 7.20
CA MET A 18 -3.33 3.67 6.94
C MET A 18 -2.57 3.09 8.14
N THR A 19 -1.53 3.75 8.63
CA THR A 19 -0.76 3.28 9.79
C THR A 19 -1.65 3.06 11.01
N PHE A 20 -2.56 3.98 11.30
CA PHE A 20 -3.56 3.81 12.36
C PHE A 20 -4.44 2.57 12.14
N SER A 21 -5.01 2.43 10.94
CA SER A 21 -5.86 1.29 10.59
C SER A 21 -5.13 -0.04 10.73
N TYR A 22 -3.85 -0.09 10.35
CA TYR A 22 -3.00 -1.27 10.45
C TYR A 22 -2.66 -1.66 11.88
N VAL A 23 -2.26 -0.68 12.69
CA VAL A 23 -2.03 -0.90 14.13
C VAL A 23 -3.32 -1.42 14.77
N HIS A 24 -4.47 -0.83 14.40
CA HIS A 24 -5.77 -1.25 14.90
C HIS A 24 -6.13 -2.68 14.48
N VAL A 25 -5.99 -3.02 13.19
CA VAL A 25 -6.18 -4.40 12.69
C VAL A 25 -5.27 -5.34 13.46
N PHE A 26 -3.96 -5.10 13.51
CA PHE A 26 -3.01 -5.97 14.21
C PHE A 26 -3.36 -6.18 15.70
N VAL A 27 -3.75 -5.12 16.40
CA VAL A 27 -4.18 -5.20 17.81
C VAL A 27 -5.46 -6.05 17.94
N ILE A 28 -6.45 -5.83 17.07
CA ILE A 28 -7.68 -6.62 17.07
C ILE A 28 -7.40 -8.08 16.73
N THR A 29 -6.60 -8.37 15.72
CA THR A 29 -6.20 -9.73 15.33
C THR A 29 -5.57 -10.47 16.51
N ARG A 30 -4.67 -9.81 17.26
CA ARG A 30 -4.03 -10.38 18.45
C ARG A 30 -5.01 -10.59 19.61
N ARG A 31 -5.92 -9.65 19.85
CA ARG A 31 -6.96 -9.78 20.88
C ARG A 31 -7.91 -10.92 20.55
N MET A 32 -8.39 -11.00 19.30
CA MET A 32 -9.27 -12.06 18.84
C MET A 32 -8.58 -13.42 18.89
N ALA A 33 -7.30 -13.54 18.53
CA ALA A 33 -6.55 -14.80 18.64
C ALA A 33 -6.45 -15.31 20.09
N LYS A 34 -6.22 -14.40 21.07
CA LYS A 34 -6.24 -14.74 22.51
C LYS A 34 -7.64 -15.12 22.99
N ASN A 35 -8.66 -14.35 22.62
CA ASN A 35 -10.03 -14.62 23.06
C ASN A 35 -10.61 -15.90 22.44
N ALA A 36 -10.28 -16.20 21.18
CA ALA A 36 -10.77 -17.39 20.49
C ALA A 36 -10.16 -18.68 21.08
N THR A 37 -8.89 -18.65 21.49
CA THR A 37 -8.28 -19.78 22.21
C THR A 37 -8.92 -20.00 23.59
N GLN A 38 -9.31 -18.93 24.29
CA GLN A 38 -10.03 -19.03 25.56
C GLN A 38 -11.49 -19.51 25.41
N LEU A 39 -12.25 -19.00 24.45
CA LEU A 39 -13.68 -19.32 24.33
C LEU A 39 -13.98 -20.62 23.53
N TRP A 40 -13.21 -20.93 22.48
CA TRP A 40 -13.60 -21.95 21.48
C TRP A 40 -12.59 -23.09 21.30
N GLY A 41 -11.40 -23.01 21.91
CA GLY A 41 -10.39 -24.07 21.84
C GLY A 41 -10.11 -24.53 20.39
N LYS A 42 -10.23 -25.83 20.09
CA LYS A 42 -10.03 -26.39 18.73
C LYS A 42 -11.03 -25.87 17.67
N LYS A 43 -12.23 -25.41 18.07
CA LYS A 43 -13.23 -24.84 17.14
C LYS A 43 -12.87 -23.41 16.68
N ALA A 44 -11.90 -22.77 17.33
CA ALA A 44 -11.38 -21.46 16.94
C ALA A 44 -10.60 -21.45 15.60
N ALA A 45 -10.19 -22.63 15.09
CA ALA A 45 -9.29 -22.72 13.95
C ALA A 45 -9.87 -22.08 12.66
N ALA A 46 -11.18 -22.23 12.42
CA ALA A 46 -11.84 -21.63 11.26
C ALA A 46 -11.88 -20.09 11.35
N THR A 47 -12.26 -19.55 12.51
CA THR A 47 -12.29 -18.11 12.79
C THR A 47 -10.89 -17.50 12.77
N ALA A 48 -9.89 -18.19 13.34
CA ALA A 48 -8.51 -17.75 13.29
C ALA A 48 -7.96 -17.70 11.86
N LYS A 49 -8.40 -18.63 10.99
CA LYS A 49 -8.03 -18.65 9.57
C LYS A 49 -8.64 -17.46 8.81
N SER A 50 -9.90 -17.10 9.04
CA SER A 50 -10.53 -15.94 8.37
C SER A 50 -9.87 -14.63 8.79
N ILE A 51 -9.67 -14.45 10.10
CA ILE A 51 -8.98 -13.28 10.68
C ILE A 51 -7.56 -13.13 10.12
N LYS A 52 -6.83 -14.24 9.95
CA LYS A 52 -5.50 -14.24 9.33
C LYS A 52 -5.55 -13.86 7.85
N SER A 53 -6.59 -14.27 7.13
CA SER A 53 -6.78 -13.88 5.72
C SER A 53 -7.04 -12.39 5.58
N GLU A 54 -7.95 -11.84 6.38
CA GLU A 54 -8.24 -10.40 6.41
C GLU A 54 -7.00 -9.58 6.77
N SER A 55 -6.25 -10.01 7.80
CA SER A 55 -4.99 -9.36 8.17
C SER A 55 -3.93 -9.45 7.06
N LYS A 56 -3.97 -10.47 6.20
CA LYS A 56 -3.06 -10.59 5.05
C LYS A 56 -3.49 -9.70 3.88
N ALA A 57 -4.79 -9.59 3.62
CA ALA A 57 -5.33 -8.66 2.63
C ALA A 57 -5.00 -7.22 3.02
N ALA A 58 -5.24 -6.88 4.29
CA ALA A 58 -4.70 -5.70 4.94
C ALA A 58 -3.23 -5.88 5.32
N GLU A 59 -2.38 -6.52 4.51
CA GLU A 59 -0.92 -6.40 4.55
C GLU A 59 -0.46 -6.03 3.15
N ILE A 60 -1.01 -6.76 2.18
CA ILE A 60 -0.91 -6.50 0.75
C ILE A 60 -1.32 -5.06 0.42
N ALA A 61 -2.43 -4.57 1.00
CA ALA A 61 -2.89 -3.20 0.78
C ALA A 61 -1.86 -2.13 1.20
N LEU A 62 -1.13 -2.34 2.29
CA LEU A 62 -0.09 -1.41 2.76
C LEU A 62 1.10 -1.44 1.84
N VAL A 63 1.54 -2.63 1.42
CA VAL A 63 2.66 -2.73 0.48
C VAL A 63 2.33 -2.01 -0.83
N MET A 64 1.09 -2.14 -1.33
CA MET A 64 0.64 -1.36 -2.49
C MET A 64 0.72 0.14 -2.25
N VAL A 65 0.17 0.63 -1.13
CA VAL A 65 0.23 2.07 -0.80
C VAL A 65 1.68 2.54 -0.64
N LEU A 66 2.53 1.83 0.08
CA LEU A 66 3.94 2.18 0.25
C LEU A 66 4.69 2.22 -1.09
N SER A 67 4.42 1.25 -1.97
CA SER A 67 5.03 1.23 -3.31
C SER A 67 4.59 2.42 -4.14
N PHE A 68 3.31 2.81 -4.08
CA PHE A 68 2.80 4.02 -4.72
C PHE A 68 3.48 5.26 -4.16
N LEU A 69 3.58 5.38 -2.84
CA LEU A 69 4.22 6.51 -2.19
C LEU A 69 5.68 6.64 -2.61
N ILE A 70 6.45 5.56 -2.59
CA ILE A 70 7.86 5.51 -3.03
C ILE A 70 7.98 5.90 -4.51
N ALA A 71 7.07 5.43 -5.37
CA ALA A 71 7.07 5.77 -6.78
C ALA A 71 6.80 7.27 -7.04
N TRP A 72 5.96 7.87 -6.20
CA TRP A 72 5.55 9.27 -6.31
C TRP A 72 6.48 10.24 -5.58
N THR A 73 7.28 9.81 -4.60
CA THR A 73 8.20 10.69 -3.84
C THR A 73 9.16 11.47 -4.75
N PRO A 74 9.85 10.87 -5.72
CA PRO A 74 10.78 11.60 -6.58
C PRO A 74 10.07 12.72 -7.37
N TYR A 75 8.87 12.42 -7.89
CA TYR A 75 8.06 13.41 -8.61
C TYR A 75 7.58 14.53 -7.70
N ALA A 76 7.19 14.19 -6.46
CA ALA A 76 6.80 15.13 -5.44
C ALA A 76 7.89 16.15 -5.13
N VAL A 77 9.12 15.65 -4.89
CA VAL A 77 10.28 16.46 -4.55
C VAL A 77 10.60 17.43 -5.69
N VAL A 78 10.60 16.96 -6.93
CA VAL A 78 10.88 17.81 -8.10
C VAL A 78 9.78 18.85 -8.32
N SER A 79 8.51 18.46 -8.18
CA SER A 79 7.37 19.37 -8.31
C SER A 79 7.35 20.44 -7.21
N PHE A 80 7.75 20.07 -6.00
CA PHE A 80 7.92 20.98 -4.89
C PHE A 80 9.07 21.96 -5.14
N TYR A 81 10.21 21.46 -5.61
CA TYR A 81 11.37 22.27 -5.99
C TYR A 81 11.00 23.33 -7.04
N TYR A 82 10.30 22.93 -8.11
CA TYR A 82 9.77 23.86 -9.13
C TYR A 82 8.84 24.91 -8.56
N SER A 83 8.00 24.53 -7.59
CA SER A 83 7.06 25.45 -6.96
C SER A 83 7.73 26.51 -6.09
N LEU A 84 8.98 26.32 -5.66
CA LEU A 84 9.74 27.26 -4.83
C LEU A 84 10.76 28.08 -5.61
N ARG A 85 11.44 27.46 -6.59
CA ARG A 85 12.61 28.02 -7.27
C ARG A 85 12.34 28.38 -8.74
N GLY A 86 11.16 28.04 -9.26
CA GLY A 86 10.86 28.10 -10.69
C GLY A 86 11.51 26.93 -11.46
N PRO A 87 11.15 26.74 -12.75
CA PRO A 87 11.65 25.63 -13.57
C PRO A 87 13.08 25.84 -14.09
N THR A 88 13.71 26.98 -13.82
CA THR A 88 14.99 27.38 -14.41
C THR A 88 16.16 26.56 -13.85
N GLY A 89 16.97 25.99 -14.73
CA GLY A 89 18.22 25.30 -14.37
C GLY A 89 18.09 23.83 -13.99
N VAL A 90 16.90 23.22 -14.09
CA VAL A 90 16.73 21.78 -13.86
C VAL A 90 16.77 21.03 -15.19
N PRO A 91 17.64 20.00 -15.34
CA PRO A 91 17.71 19.20 -16.55
C PRO A 91 16.37 18.52 -16.85
N LEU A 92 16.00 18.45 -18.14
CA LEU A 92 14.76 17.82 -18.59
C LEU A 92 14.58 16.39 -18.05
N MET A 93 15.67 15.61 -17.99
CA MET A 93 15.66 14.24 -17.46
C MET A 93 15.29 14.18 -15.97
N ALA A 94 15.69 15.18 -15.18
CA ALA A 94 15.36 15.27 -13.76
C ALA A 94 13.86 15.57 -13.51
N ALA A 95 13.14 16.05 -14.52
CA ALA A 95 11.68 16.18 -14.48
C ALA A 95 10.95 14.96 -15.08
N MET A 96 11.47 14.42 -16.19
CA MET A 96 10.82 13.35 -16.93
C MET A 96 10.86 12.01 -16.18
N LEU A 97 12.04 11.59 -15.70
CA LEU A 97 12.23 10.28 -15.09
C LEU A 97 11.34 10.08 -13.84
N PRO A 98 11.25 11.05 -12.90
CA PRO A 98 10.34 10.94 -11.78
C PRO A 98 8.87 10.86 -12.19
N SER A 99 8.46 11.62 -13.22
CA SER A 99 7.08 11.59 -13.70
C SER A 99 6.72 10.24 -14.34
N LEU A 100 7.66 9.63 -15.06
CA LEU A 100 7.48 8.33 -15.69
C LEU A 100 7.40 7.23 -14.63
N PHE A 101 8.25 7.30 -13.62
CA PHE A 101 8.24 6.38 -12.49
C PHE A 101 6.93 6.45 -11.68
N ALA A 102 6.44 7.67 -11.42
CA ALA A 102 5.14 7.87 -10.79
C ALA A 102 4.00 7.25 -11.62
N LYS A 103 4.02 7.41 -12.96
CA LYS A 103 3.02 6.79 -13.86
C LYS A 103 3.11 5.26 -13.91
N ALA A 104 4.33 4.72 -13.83
CA ALA A 104 4.56 3.28 -13.81
C ALA A 104 4.12 2.60 -12.49
N SER A 105 3.84 3.36 -11.42
CA SER A 105 3.42 2.83 -10.12
C SER A 105 2.20 1.89 -10.17
N SER A 106 1.30 2.09 -11.12
CA SER A 106 0.14 1.21 -11.35
C SER A 106 0.53 -0.24 -11.66
N LEU A 107 1.72 -0.47 -12.22
CA LEU A 107 2.26 -1.80 -12.53
C LEU A 107 2.69 -2.55 -11.26
N PHE A 108 2.94 -1.85 -10.15
CA PHE A 108 3.36 -2.47 -8.91
C PHE A 108 2.22 -3.24 -8.24
N ASN A 109 0.96 -2.81 -8.41
CA ASN A 109 -0.19 -3.46 -7.77
C ASN A 109 -0.34 -4.93 -8.21
N PRO A 110 -0.42 -5.27 -9.52
CA PRO A 110 -0.46 -6.68 -9.96
C PRO A 110 0.74 -7.51 -9.51
N ILE A 111 1.95 -6.94 -9.52
CA ILE A 111 3.18 -7.62 -9.08
C ILE A 111 3.09 -7.97 -7.59
N ILE A 112 2.64 -7.03 -6.76
CA ILE A 112 2.46 -7.22 -5.33
C ILE A 112 1.39 -8.28 -5.05
N TYR A 113 0.25 -8.23 -5.75
CA TYR A 113 -0.78 -9.26 -5.64
C TYR A 113 -0.25 -10.65 -6.02
N PHE A 114 0.47 -10.75 -7.13
CA PHE A 114 1.04 -12.02 -7.55
C PHE A 114 2.07 -12.57 -6.54
N ALA A 115 2.91 -11.70 -5.97
CA ALA A 115 3.91 -12.12 -4.99
C ALA A 115 3.29 -12.52 -3.62
N MET A 116 2.32 -11.74 -3.14
CA MET A 116 1.88 -11.80 -1.74
C MET A 116 0.50 -12.45 -1.54
N SER A 117 -0.39 -12.41 -2.53
CA SER A 117 -1.72 -13.03 -2.45
C SER A 117 -1.69 -14.48 -2.93
N ARG A 118 -2.01 -15.41 -2.03
CA ARG A 118 -2.20 -16.83 -2.41
C ARG A 118 -3.49 -17.02 -3.20
N GLU A 119 -4.55 -16.32 -2.83
CA GLU A 119 -5.85 -16.38 -3.51
C GLU A 119 -5.71 -15.90 -4.96
N PHE A 120 -5.07 -14.75 -5.18
CA PHE A 120 -4.86 -14.22 -6.53
C PHE A 120 -4.05 -15.18 -7.41
N ARG A 121 -2.98 -15.78 -6.89
CA ARG A 121 -2.20 -16.80 -7.61
C ARG A 121 -3.02 -18.04 -7.96
N ASN A 122 -3.87 -18.50 -7.04
CA ASN A 122 -4.74 -19.64 -7.30
C ASN A 122 -5.76 -19.31 -8.39
N SER A 123 -6.41 -18.14 -8.32
CA SER A 123 -7.34 -17.69 -9.36
C SER A 123 -6.68 -17.54 -10.73
N CYS A 124 -5.47 -16.99 -10.81
CA CYS A 124 -4.72 -16.93 -12.07
C CYS A 124 -4.39 -18.33 -12.61
N ARG A 125 -4.00 -19.27 -11.75
CA ARG A 125 -3.74 -20.66 -12.14
C ARG A 125 -5.00 -21.36 -12.64
N ASP A 126 -6.13 -21.13 -11.99
CA ASP A 126 -7.41 -21.71 -12.40
C ASP A 126 -7.91 -21.12 -13.71
N PHE A 127 -7.69 -19.82 -13.94
CA PHE A 127 -7.95 -19.17 -15.22
C PHE A 127 -7.06 -19.73 -16.34
N ALA A 128 -5.76 -19.94 -16.10
CA ALA A 128 -4.82 -20.49 -17.08
C ALA A 128 -5.05 -21.99 -17.43
N ARG A 129 -5.91 -22.69 -16.66
CA ARG A 129 -6.29 -24.09 -16.89
C ARG A 129 -7.60 -24.22 -17.67
N ARG A 130 -8.33 -23.13 -17.88
CA ARG A 130 -9.53 -23.07 -18.73
C ARG A 130 -9.12 -22.70 -20.15
#